data_AF-K0WAS2-F1
#
_entry.id   AF-K0WAS2-F1
#
_cell.length_a   1.000
_cell.length_b   1.000
_cell.length_c   1.000
_cell.angle_alpha   90.00
_cell.angle_beta   90.00
_cell.angle_gamma   90.00
#
_symmetry.space_group_name_H-M   'P 1'
#
loop_
_entity.id
_entity.type
_entity.pdbx_description
1 polymer ?
#
loop_
_entity_poly.entity_id
_entity_poly.type
_entity_poly.pdbx_seq_one_letter_code
_entity_poly.pdbx_strand_id
1 'polypeptide(L)'
;DDDVRDLYSDEHRAAGRIRGHDRAGVEALFPLMRCSIGVIELPEGLVIDDINRVSAEIAIIKSAAKESEEGLVFHMLGEAN
;
A
#
# COMPACT_ATOMS: atom_id res chain seq x y z
N ASP A 1 -7.05 21.18 -6.34
CA ASP A 1 -6.82 19.79 -5.92
C ASP A 1 -7.83 19.43 -4.85
N ASP A 2 -8.53 18.32 -5.03
CA ASP A 2 -9.52 17.76 -4.10
C ASP A 2 -8.79 16.74 -3.21
N ASP A 3 -8.79 16.91 -1.89
CA ASP A 3 -8.09 15.99 -0.98
C ASP A 3 -8.88 14.68 -0.92
N VAL A 4 -8.20 13.52 -0.93
CA VAL A 4 -8.85 12.20 -0.77
C VAL A 4 -9.67 12.14 0.52
N ARG A 5 -9.30 12.94 1.54
CA ARG A 5 -10.06 13.07 2.79
C ARG A 5 -11.46 13.67 2.60
N ASP A 6 -11.65 14.51 1.58
CA ASP A 6 -12.91 15.19 1.30
C ASP A 6 -13.97 14.25 0.71
N LEU A 7 -13.57 13.04 0.29
CA LEU A 7 -14.48 11.95 -0.07
C LEU A 7 -15.29 11.39 1.12
N TYR A 8 -14.92 11.75 2.35
CA TYR A 8 -15.47 11.16 3.57
C TYR A 8 -16.08 12.21 4.51
N SER A 9 -17.26 11.90 5.05
CA SER A 9 -17.91 12.71 6.09
C SER A 9 -17.06 12.77 7.36
N ASP A 10 -17.32 13.77 8.21
CA ASP A 10 -16.63 13.90 9.51
C ASP A 10 -16.81 12.65 10.38
N GLU A 11 -18.01 12.03 10.34
CA GLU A 11 -18.29 10.79 11.07
C GLU A 11 -17.42 9.63 10.58
N HIS A 12 -17.31 9.44 9.26
CA HIS A 12 -16.47 8.39 8.68
C HIS A 12 -14.98 8.62 8.99
N ARG A 13 -14.53 9.89 8.93
CA ARG A 13 -13.16 10.27 9.30
C ARG A 13 -12.86 10.00 10.77
N ALA A 14 -13.77 10.35 11.67
CA ALA A 14 -13.63 10.07 13.10
C ALA A 14 -13.63 8.56 13.41
N ALA A 15 -14.41 7.77 12.68
CA ALA A 15 -14.48 6.31 12.86
C ALA A 15 -13.34 5.54 12.16
N GLY A 16 -12.64 6.17 11.22
CA GLY A 16 -11.60 5.54 10.38
C GLY A 16 -12.13 4.48 9.41
N ARG A 17 -13.43 4.42 9.18
CA ARG A 17 -14.09 3.39 8.35
C ARG A 17 -15.46 3.83 7.85
N ILE A 18 -15.93 3.14 6.81
CA ILE A 18 -17.30 3.24 6.27
C ILE A 18 -18.03 1.91 6.44
N ARG A 19 -19.36 1.97 6.58
CA ARG A 19 -20.25 0.80 6.58
C ARG A 19 -20.84 0.63 5.19
N GLY A 20 -20.80 -0.58 4.65
CA GLY A 20 -21.34 -0.89 3.33
C GLY A 20 -21.72 -2.36 3.21
N HIS A 21 -22.03 -2.81 1.99
CA HIS A 21 -22.26 -4.22 1.70
C HIS A 21 -21.13 -4.75 0.81
N ASP A 22 -20.68 -5.97 1.08
CA ASP A 22 -19.72 -6.69 0.26
C ASP A 22 -20.37 -7.23 -1.03
N ARG A 23 -19.61 -8.00 -1.82
CA ARG A 23 -20.09 -8.58 -3.08
C ARG A 23 -21.17 -9.66 -2.90
N ALA A 24 -21.33 -10.20 -1.70
CA ALA A 24 -22.40 -11.15 -1.35
C ALA A 24 -23.63 -10.43 -0.77
N GLY A 25 -23.60 -9.10 -0.66
CA GLY A 25 -24.67 -8.33 -0.02
C GLY A 25 -24.63 -8.39 1.51
N VAL A 26 -23.53 -8.87 2.10
CA VAL A 26 -23.35 -8.92 3.55
C VAL A 26 -22.78 -7.60 4.03
N GLU A 27 -23.31 -7.10 5.14
CA GLU A 27 -22.83 -5.86 5.72
C GLU A 27 -21.39 -6.00 6.23
N ALA A 28 -20.53 -5.04 5.86
CA ALA A 28 -19.13 -5.03 6.22
C ALA A 28 -18.64 -3.60 6.53
N LEU A 29 -17.54 -3.53 7.29
CA LEU A 29 -16.81 -2.30 7.56
C LEU A 29 -15.59 -2.24 6.65
N PHE A 30 -15.41 -1.12 5.96
CA PHE A 30 -14.27 -0.89 5.08
C PHE A 30 -13.41 0.25 5.64
N PRO A 31 -12.09 0.10 5.73
CA PRO A 31 -11.20 1.20 6.10
C PRO A 31 -11.31 2.34 5.08
N LEU A 32 -11.01 3.57 5.51
CA LEU A 32 -10.92 4.70 4.57
C LEU A 32 -9.78 4.47 3.58
N MET A 33 -9.93 5.06 2.38
CA MET A 33 -8.86 5.04 1.39
C MET A 33 -7.63 5.75 1.94
N ARG A 34 -6.48 5.12 1.75
CA ARG A 34 -5.17 5.66 2.11
C ARG A 34 -4.18 5.39 0.99
N CYS A 35 -3.15 6.21 0.92
CA CYS A 35 -2.00 5.96 0.06
C CYS A 35 -1.03 5.01 0.78
N SER A 36 -0.38 4.12 0.03
CA SER A 36 0.77 3.35 0.51
C SER A 36 1.93 3.44 -0.47
N ILE A 37 3.14 3.36 0.07
CA ILE A 37 4.40 3.60 -0.61
C ILE A 37 5.37 2.48 -0.25
N GLY A 38 5.84 1.75 -1.26
CA GLY A 38 6.98 0.87 -1.13
C GLY A 38 8.21 1.55 -1.72
N VAL A 39 9.28 1.66 -0.96
CA VAL A 39 10.57 2.21 -1.38
C VAL A 39 11.57 1.08 -1.56
N ILE A 40 12.05 0.89 -2.79
CA ILE A 40 13.16 -0.03 -3.06
C ILE A 40 14.44 0.79 -3.16
N GLU A 41 15.39 0.49 -2.29
CA GLU A 41 16.73 1.05 -2.31
C GLU A 41 17.61 0.21 -3.22
N LEU A 42 18.42 0.87 -4.05
CA LEU A 42 19.37 0.21 -4.94
C LEU A 42 20.79 0.55 -4.45
N PRO A 43 21.62 -0.44 -4.10
CA PRO A 43 23.02 -0.20 -3.77
C PRO A 43 23.75 0.44 -4.96
N GLU A 44 24.69 1.33 -4.66
CA GLU A 44 25.59 1.87 -5.68
C GLU A 44 26.38 0.73 -6.35
N GLY A 45 26.44 0.75 -7.68
CA GLY A 45 27.13 -0.27 -8.45
C GLY A 45 26.35 -1.59 -8.64
N LEU A 46 25.11 -1.70 -8.15
CA LEU A 46 24.27 -2.86 -8.42
C LEU A 46 23.98 -2.96 -9.93
N VAL A 47 24.39 -4.08 -10.54
CA VAL A 47 24.02 -4.44 -11.91
C VAL A 47 22.84 -5.40 -11.86
N ILE A 48 21.77 -5.04 -12.56
CA ILE A 48 20.56 -5.83 -12.69
C ILE A 48 20.48 -6.31 -14.14
N ASP A 49 20.58 -7.61 -14.35
CA ASP A 49 20.48 -8.26 -15.66
C ASP A 49 19.07 -8.82 -15.95
N ASP A 50 18.24 -9.01 -14.92
CA ASP A 50 16.85 -9.44 -15.02
C ASP A 50 15.85 -8.43 -14.44
N ILE A 51 15.11 -7.78 -15.34
CA ILE A 51 14.05 -6.82 -14.99
C ILE A 51 12.84 -7.49 -14.32
N ASN A 52 12.63 -8.79 -14.55
CA ASN A 52 11.51 -9.51 -13.94
C ASN A 52 11.71 -9.65 -12.43
N ARG A 53 12.95 -9.84 -11.99
CA ARG A 53 13.31 -9.85 -10.57
C ARG A 53 12.95 -8.53 -9.89
N VAL A 54 13.26 -7.39 -10.50
CA VAL A 54 12.88 -6.07 -9.97
C VAL A 54 11.36 -5.93 -9.88
N SER A 55 10.65 -6.40 -10.91
CA SER A 55 9.19 -6.33 -10.95
C SER A 55 8.54 -7.19 -9.85
N ALA A 56 9.12 -8.35 -9.53
CA ALA A 56 8.68 -9.21 -8.44
C ALA A 56 8.88 -8.53 -7.07
N GLU A 57 10.04 -7.93 -6.83
CA GLU A 57 10.32 -7.19 -5.59
C GLU A 57 9.39 -5.99 -5.42
N ILE A 58 9.09 -5.27 -6.51
CA ILE A 58 8.08 -4.20 -6.52
C ILE A 58 6.70 -4.73 -6.11
N ALA A 59 6.30 -5.91 -6.57
CA ALA A 59 5.01 -6.49 -6.21
C ALA A 59 4.95 -6.89 -4.72
N ILE A 60 6.05 -7.44 -4.20
CA ILE A 60 6.19 -7.82 -2.79
C ILE A 60 6.11 -6.58 -1.91
N ILE A 61 6.95 -5.56 -2.17
CA ILE A 61 6.97 -4.36 -1.32
C ILE A 61 5.67 -3.55 -1.41
N LYS A 62 4.99 -3.54 -2.57
CA LYS A 62 3.66 -2.93 -2.70
C LYS A 62 2.63 -3.63 -1.83
N SER A 63 2.70 -4.96 -1.74
CA SER A 63 1.81 -5.73 -0.87
C SER A 63 2.12 -5.44 0.59
N ALA A 64 3.39 -5.48 0.99
CA ALA A 64 3.83 -5.15 2.34
C ALA A 64 3.44 -3.72 2.75
N ALA A 65 3.58 -2.72 1.86
CA ALA A 65 3.18 -1.35 2.13
C ALA A 65 1.65 -1.21 2.30
N LYS A 66 0.84 -1.99 1.59
CA LYS A 66 -0.63 -1.98 1.78
C LYS A 66 -1.01 -2.50 3.16
N GLU A 67 -0.30 -3.52 3.65
CA GLU A 67 -0.54 -4.18 4.93
C GLU A 67 0.08 -3.45 6.14
N SER A 68 1.13 -2.64 5.91
CA SER A 68 1.77 -1.80 6.93
C SER A 68 0.81 -0.74 7.48
N GLU A 69 0.76 -0.57 8.80
CA GLU A 69 -0.07 0.45 9.46
C GLU A 69 0.30 1.88 8.98
N GLU A 70 1.60 2.17 8.89
CA GLU A 70 2.11 3.47 8.42
C GLU A 70 1.92 3.65 6.92
N GLY A 71 1.80 2.55 6.17
CA GLY A 71 1.72 2.58 4.70
C GLY A 71 3.02 2.91 4.01
N LEU A 72 4.13 2.87 4.73
CA LEU A 72 5.46 3.06 4.19
C LEU A 72 6.31 1.85 4.56
N VAL A 73 7.00 1.28 3.56
CA VAL A 73 7.93 0.16 3.75
C VAL A 73 9.16 0.42 2.89
N PHE A 74 10.34 0.15 3.45
CA PHE A 74 11.62 0.22 2.76
C PHE A 74 12.17 -1.20 2.57
N HIS A 75 12.83 -1.43 1.44
CA HIS A 75 13.52 -2.69 1.15
C HIS A 75 14.77 -2.43 0.31
N MET A 76 15.89 -3.05 0.66
CA MET A 76 17.13 -2.96 -0.12
C MET A 76 17.18 -4.09 -1.15
N LEU A 77 17.25 -3.73 -2.44
CA LEU A 77 17.34 -4.71 -3.50
C LEU A 77 18.69 -5.43 -3.46
N GLY A 78 18.68 -6.74 -3.21
CA GLY A 78 19.90 -7.55 -3.21
C GLY A 78 20.24 -8.20 -1.87
N GLU A 79 19.51 -7.90 -0.80
CA GLU A 79 19.47 -8.79 0.36
C GLU A 79 18.71 -10.05 -0.04
N ALA A 80 19.43 -11.11 -0.38
CA ALA A 80 18.88 -12.44 -0.39
C ALA A 80 18.49 -12.79 1.06
N ASN A 81 17.23 -13.15 1.28
CA ASN A 81 16.84 -13.88 2.49
C ASN A 81 17.62 -15.18 2.63
#